data_AF-A0A6B3I764-F1
#
_entry.id   AF-A0A6B3I764-F1
#
_cell.length_a   1.000
_cell.length_b   1.000
_cell.length_c   1.000
_cell.angle_alpha   90.00
_cell.angle_beta   90.00
_cell.angle_gamma   90.00
#
_symmetry.space_group_name_H-M   'P 1'
#
loop_
_entity.id
_entity.type
_entity.pdbx_description
1 polymer ?
#
loop_
_entity_poly.entity_id
_entity_poly.type
_entity_poly.pdbx_seq_one_letter_code
_entity_poly.pdbx_strand_id
1 'polypeptide(L)'
;AHALAHARLPGPAAVRESARAVLEEAGRAEPPLVLDYLALVDPATFTEITEDHEGEALLAVAAKAGATRLIDNIPLHFAPHGAAS
;
A
#
# COMPACT_ATOMS: atom_id res chain seq x y z
N ALA A 1 6.55 -9.50 -15.45
CA ALA A 1 6.71 -8.36 -14.55
C ALA A 1 6.15 -7.13 -15.25
N HIS A 2 4.95 -6.69 -14.88
CA HIS A 2 4.43 -5.42 -15.37
C HIS A 2 5.28 -4.33 -14.74
N ALA A 3 6.13 -3.70 -15.55
CA ALA A 3 6.85 -2.51 -15.14
C ALA A 3 5.81 -1.42 -14.91
N LEU A 4 5.46 -1.18 -13.64
CA LEU A 4 4.82 0.07 -13.26
C LEU A 4 5.81 1.16 -13.66
N ALA A 5 5.43 2.00 -14.61
CA ALA A 5 6.19 3.17 -15.00
C ALA A 5 6.63 3.91 -13.73
N HIS A 6 7.90 4.34 -13.68
CA HIS A 6 8.48 5.12 -12.60
C HIS A 6 7.85 6.53 -12.51
N ALA A 7 6.53 6.61 -12.37
CA ALA A 7 5.89 7.80 -11.85
C ALA A 7 6.37 7.97 -10.42
N ARG A 8 6.78 9.19 -10.05
CA ARG A 8 7.10 9.51 -8.67
C ARG A 8 5.84 9.26 -7.85
N LEU A 9 5.89 8.24 -6.98
CA LEU A 9 4.81 7.97 -6.06
C LEU A 9 4.60 9.20 -5.16
N PRO A 10 3.35 9.53 -4.80
CA PRO A 10 3.13 10.44 -3.69
C PRO A 10 3.67 9.82 -2.39
N GLY A 11 3.78 10.61 -1.32
CA GLY A 11 4.33 10.13 -0.05
C GLY A 11 3.53 8.96 0.57
N PRO A 12 4.13 8.24 1.54
CA PRO A 12 3.51 7.08 2.21
C PRO A 12 2.06 7.30 2.68
N ALA A 13 1.76 8.45 3.27
CA ALA A 13 0.41 8.78 3.75
C ALA A 13 -0.63 8.79 2.59
N ALA A 14 -0.32 9.47 1.50
CA ALA A 14 -1.19 9.56 0.33
C ALA A 14 -1.39 8.20 -0.37
N VAL A 15 -0.37 7.35 -0.38
CA VAL A 15 -0.50 5.96 -0.88
C VAL A 15 -1.45 5.15 0.00
N ARG A 16 -1.32 5.22 1.34
CA ARG A 16 -2.24 4.53 2.25
C ARG A 16 -3.69 5.02 2.08
N GLU A 17 -3.88 6.33 1.98
CA GLU A 17 -5.19 6.93 1.78
C GLU A 17 -5.82 6.47 0.46
N SER A 18 -5.05 6.50 -0.63
CA SER A 18 -5.51 6.04 -1.95
C SER A 18 -5.88 4.56 -1.95
N ALA A 19 -5.04 3.71 -1.34
CA ALA A 19 -5.32 2.28 -1.22
C ALA A 19 -6.56 2.02 -0.38
N ARG A 20 -6.73 2.75 0.73
CA ARG A 20 -7.91 2.65 1.59
C ARG A 20 -9.19 3.02 0.85
N ALA A 21 -9.20 4.13 0.11
CA ALA A 21 -10.37 4.56 -0.65
C ALA A 21 -10.81 3.50 -1.69
N VAL A 22 -9.85 2.90 -2.40
CA VAL A 22 -10.14 1.83 -3.38
C VAL A 22 -10.69 0.58 -2.69
N LEU A 23 -10.10 0.18 -1.56
CA LEU A 23 -10.53 -1.01 -0.81
C LEU A 23 -11.89 -0.81 -0.11
N GLU A 24 -12.19 0.40 0.35
CA GLU A 24 -13.49 0.75 0.90
C GLU A 24 -14.61 0.65 -0.15
N GLU A 25 -14.34 1.07 -1.38
CA GLU A 25 -15.28 0.87 -2.50
C GLU A 25 -15.46 -0.62 -2.82
N ALA A 26 -14.37 -1.39 -2.86
CA ALA A 26 -14.45 -2.85 -3.04
C ALA A 26 -15.21 -3.56 -1.91
N GLY A 27 -15.22 -2.99 -0.71
CA GLY A 27 -16.04 -3.46 0.42
C GLY A 27 -17.55 -3.40 0.16
N ARG A 28 -17.99 -2.66 -0.86
CA ARG A 28 -19.41 -2.54 -1.28
C ARG A 28 -19.79 -3.52 -2.40
N ALA A 29 -18.85 -4.32 -2.91
CA ALA A 29 -19.10 -5.33 -3.94
C ALA A 29 -19.87 -6.56 -3.39
N GLU A 30 -20.26 -7.48 -4.29
CA GLU A 30 -20.85 -8.77 -3.95
C GLU A 30 -20.06 -9.91 -4.62
N PRO A 31 -19.37 -10.78 -3.85
CA PRO A 31 -19.20 -10.72 -2.40
C PRO A 31 -18.36 -9.51 -1.96
N PRO A 32 -18.59 -8.97 -0.75
CA PRO A 32 -17.83 -7.83 -0.27
C PRO A 32 -16.37 -8.20 0.01
N LEU A 33 -15.46 -7.27 -0.30
CA LEU A 33 -14.06 -7.39 0.08
C LEU A 33 -13.85 -6.81 1.49
N VAL A 34 -13.73 -7.68 2.50
CA VAL A 34 -13.54 -7.29 3.90
C VAL A 34 -12.05 -7.15 4.20
N LEU A 35 -11.58 -5.94 4.49
CA LEU A 35 -10.17 -5.68 4.77
C LEU A 35 -9.73 -6.28 6.11
N ASP A 36 -8.72 -7.15 6.09
CA ASP A 36 -8.06 -7.68 7.30
C ASP A 36 -6.90 -6.76 7.70
N TYR A 37 -6.07 -6.35 6.73
CA TYR A 37 -4.88 -5.53 6.96
C TYR A 37 -4.51 -4.72 5.70
N LEU A 38 -4.06 -3.49 5.93
CA LEU A 38 -3.44 -2.61 4.92
C LEU A 38 -2.35 -1.81 5.64
N ALA A 39 -1.09 -1.99 5.24
CA ALA A 39 -0.02 -1.13 5.72
C ALA A 39 1.13 -1.01 4.74
N LEU A 40 1.93 0.03 4.97
CA LEU A 40 3.27 0.15 4.41
C LEU A 40 4.27 -0.23 5.51
N VAL A 41 5.15 -1.16 5.19
CA VAL A 41 6.16 -1.67 6.12
C VAL A 41 7.56 -1.60 5.52
N ASP A 42 8.56 -1.54 6.38
CA ASP A 42 9.96 -1.74 6.00
C ASP A 42 10.14 -3.22 5.61
N PRO A 43 10.69 -3.54 4.42
CA PRO A 43 10.74 -4.91 3.93
C PRO A 43 11.74 -5.80 4.69
N ALA A 44 12.70 -5.23 5.42
CA ALA A 44 13.69 -5.99 6.20
C ALA A 44 13.16 -6.37 7.58
N THR A 45 12.32 -5.53 8.17
CA THR A 45 11.86 -5.67 9.56
C THR A 45 10.37 -5.97 9.69
N PHE A 46 9.59 -5.77 8.64
CA PHE A 46 8.12 -5.82 8.65
C PHE A 46 7.49 -4.89 9.70
N THR A 47 8.18 -3.82 10.06
CA THR A 47 7.65 -2.76 10.93
C THR A 47 7.01 -1.66 10.10
N GLU A 48 5.93 -1.05 10.58
CA GLU A 48 5.27 0.04 9.84
C GLU A 48 6.20 1.24 9.67
N ILE A 49 6.25 1.77 8.44
CA ILE A 49 7.05 2.96 8.14
C ILE A 49 6.31 4.24 8.54
N THR A 50 7.07 5.31 8.79
CA THR A 50 6.49 6.64 9.07
C THR A 50 5.91 7.29 7.81
N GLU A 51 5.19 8.40 7.98
CA GLU A 51 4.64 9.16 6.85
C GLU A 51 5.70 9.87 6.02
N ASP A 52 6.86 10.16 6.63
CA ASP A 52 8.00 10.82 5.98
C ASP A 52 9.07 9.83 5.47
N HIS A 53 8.75 8.53 5.43
CA HIS A 53 9.69 7.48 5.03
C HIS A 53 10.19 7.67 3.59
N GLU A 54 11.49 7.44 3.42
CA GLU A 54 12.20 7.48 2.15
C GLU A 54 12.88 6.13 1.89
N GLY A 55 12.98 5.74 0.62
CA GLY A 55 13.56 4.47 0.21
C GLY A 55 12.54 3.34 0.05
N GLU A 56 13.02 2.11 0.16
CA GLU A 56 12.25 0.89 -0.06
C GLU A 56 11.14 0.71 0.99
N ALA A 57 9.98 0.25 0.55
CA ALA A 57 8.82 -0.05 1.35
C ALA A 57 8.04 -1.21 0.72
N LEU A 58 7.21 -1.88 1.52
CA LEU A 58 6.29 -2.91 1.04
C LEU A 58 4.86 -2.52 1.43
N LEU A 59 3.98 -2.32 0.43
CA LEU A 59 2.56 -2.22 0.66
C LEU A 59 1.99 -3.63 0.82
N ALA A 60 1.61 -3.99 2.03
CA ALA A 60 1.05 -5.29 2.35
C ALA A 60 -0.47 -5.16 2.57
N VAL A 61 -1.22 -6.02 1.88
CA VAL A 61 -2.68 -6.06 1.92
C VAL A 61 -3.15 -7.48 2.17
N ALA A 62 -4.11 -7.64 3.07
CA ALA A 62 -4.87 -8.86 3.21
C ALA A 62 -6.35 -8.53 3.37
N ALA A 63 -7.21 -9.28 2.68
CA ALA A 63 -8.65 -9.11 2.74
C ALA A 63 -9.37 -10.44 2.49
N LYS A 64 -10.65 -10.51 2.85
CA LYS A 64 -11.50 -11.67 2.61
C LYS A 64 -12.58 -11.37 1.58
N ALA A 65 -12.79 -12.29 0.66
CA ALA A 65 -13.95 -12.34 -0.21
C ALA A 65 -14.72 -13.63 0.10
N GLY A 66 -15.83 -13.51 0.82
CA GLY A 66 -16.52 -14.65 1.41
C GLY A 66 -15.62 -15.41 2.40
N ALA A 67 -15.37 -16.69 2.14
CA ALA A 67 -14.50 -17.54 2.97
C ALA A 67 -13.02 -17.51 2.55
N THR A 68 -12.69 -16.90 1.41
CA THR A 68 -11.34 -16.91 0.85
C THR A 68 -10.55 -15.71 1.34
N ARG A 69 -9.35 -15.94 1.87
CA ARG A 69 -8.41 -14.88 2.26
C ARG A 69 -7.41 -14.62 1.13
N LEU A 70 -7.41 -13.40 0.63
CA LEU A 70 -6.50 -12.89 -0.39
C LEU A 70 -5.36 -12.11 0.29
N ILE A 71 -4.17 -12.21 -0.29
CA ILE A 71 -2.98 -11.47 0.14
C ILE A 71 -2.33 -10.93 -1.11
N ASP A 72 -1.92 -9.67 -1.09
CA ASP A 72 -1.05 -9.08 -2.10
C ASP A 72 -0.04 -8.15 -1.42
N ASN A 73 1.18 -8.16 -1.94
CA ASN A 73 2.30 -7.36 -1.45
C ASN A 73 2.98 -6.70 -2.65
N ILE A 74 3.05 -5.37 -2.64
CA ILE A 74 3.65 -4.60 -3.74
C ILE A 74 4.87 -3.83 -3.19
N PRO A 75 6.09 -4.12 -3.68
CA PRO A 75 7.27 -3.31 -3.38
C PRO A 75 7.10 -1.90 -3.94
N LEU A 76 7.43 -0.90 -3.14
CA LEU A 76 7.40 0.51 -3.49
C LEU A 76 8.72 1.18 -3.11
N HIS A 77 9.07 2.25 -3.80
CA HIS A 77 10.20 3.08 -3.45
C HIS A 77 9.74 4.54 -3.33
N PHE A 78 9.87 5.14 -2.15
CA PHE A 78 9.58 6.54 -1.91
C PHE A 78 10.84 7.37 -2.18
N ALA A 79 10.78 8.23 -3.18
CA ALA A 79 11.89 9.14 -3.46
C ALA A 79 12.07 10.12 -2.28
N PRO A 80 13.31 10.57 -2.01
CA PRO A 80 13.53 11.57 -0.98
C PRO A 80 12.63 12.79 -1.14
N HIS A 81 12.19 13.35 -0.01
CA HIS A 81 11.63 14.68 0.03
C HIS A 81 12.76 15.63 -0.33
N GLY A 82 12.87 15.96 -1.62
CA GLY A 82 13.88 16.89 -2.10
C GLY A 82 13.89 18.13 -1.22
N ALA A 83 15.06 18.45 -0.65
CA ALA A 83 15.33 19.73 -0.05
C ALA A 83 14.83 20.80 -1.02
N ALA A 84 13.71 21.44 -0.70
CA ALA A 84 13.24 22.57 -1.46
C ALA A 84 14.34 23.64 -1.38
N SER A 85 15.10 23.78 -2.45
CA SER A 85 15.86 24.98 -2.79
C SER A 85 15.12 25.73 -3.88
#